data_AF-A0AAE5P640-F1
#
_entry.id   AF-A0AAE5P640-F1
#
_cell.length_a   1.000
_cell.length_b   1.000
_cell.length_c   1.000
_cell.angle_alpha   90.00
_cell.angle_beta   90.00
_cell.angle_gamma   90.00
#
_symmetry.space_group_name_H-M   'P 1'
#
loop_
_entity.id
_entity.type
_entity.pdbx_description
1 polymer ?
#
loop_
_entity_poly.entity_id
_entity_poly.type
_entity_poly.pdbx_seq_one_letter_code
_entity_poly.pdbx_strand_id
1 'polypeptide(L)'
;VSDGQGGTSVSTVTINVIPVNDPPITSNVSFTIAEDSTLINQIVAVDPDGDPLTFSLQAAPGNGVAVVNADGTFSYQPNLNFNGTDQFTVLVSDG
;
A
#
# COMPACT_ATOMS: atom_id res chain seq x y z
N VAL A 1 -3.80 6.82 50.14
CA VAL A 1 -4.59 7.18 51.34
C VAL A 1 -3.60 7.58 52.43
N SER A 2 -3.80 8.68 53.15
CA SER A 2 -2.94 9.09 54.29
C SER A 2 -3.80 9.14 55.56
N ASP A 3 -3.28 8.60 56.66
CA ASP A 3 -3.97 8.41 57.94
C ASP A 3 -3.67 9.49 58.98
N GLY A 4 -2.97 10.57 58.57
CA GLY A 4 -2.64 11.68 59.46
C GLY A 4 -1.44 11.46 60.38
N GLN A 5 -0.69 10.35 60.26
CA GLN A 5 0.52 10.08 61.05
C GLN A 5 1.84 10.12 60.23
N GLY A 6 1.84 10.82 59.09
CA GLY A 6 3.02 10.95 58.24
C GLY A 6 3.27 9.76 57.29
N GLY A 7 2.29 8.87 57.10
CA GLY A 7 2.38 7.76 56.15
C GLY A 7 1.82 8.12 54.76
N THR A 8 2.56 7.76 53.71
CA THR A 8 2.09 7.77 52.32
C THR A 8 2.01 6.34 51.78
N SER A 9 1.10 6.12 50.83
CA SER A 9 0.97 4.86 50.12
C SER A 9 0.84 5.17 48.64
N VAL A 10 1.61 4.45 47.82
CA VAL A 10 1.64 4.60 46.37
C VAL A 10 0.99 3.37 45.75
N SER A 11 0.10 3.59 44.78
CA SER A 11 -0.44 2.55 43.93
C SER A 11 0.14 2.73 42.53
N THR A 12 0.72 1.68 41.98
CA THR A 12 1.16 1.67 40.58
C THR A 12 -0.01 1.28 39.69
N VAL A 13 -0.27 2.08 38.65
CA VAL A 13 -1.21 1.74 37.58
C VAL A 13 -0.38 1.26 36.40
N THR A 14 -0.61 0.03 35.97
CA THR A 14 0.01 -0.52 34.75
C THR A 14 -1.02 -0.50 33.63
N ILE A 15 -0.68 0.16 32.53
CA ILE A 15 -1.49 0.20 31.31
C ILE A 15 -0.67 -0.50 30.22
N ASN A 16 -1.26 -1.54 29.63
CA ASN A 16 -0.67 -2.21 28.47
C ASN A 16 -1.36 -1.67 27.22
N VAL A 17 -0.61 -0.95 26.40
CA VAL A 17 -1.05 -0.54 25.06
C VAL A 17 -0.49 -1.55 24.07
N ILE A 18 -1.35 -2.15 23.26
CA ILE A 18 -0.97 -3.10 22.21
C ILE A 18 -0.98 -2.39 20.84
N PRO A 19 -0.08 -2.76 19.91
CA PRO A 19 -0.12 -2.25 18.54
C PRO A 19 -1.39 -2.69 17.82
N VAL A 20 -1.83 -1.89 16.85
CA VAL A 20 -2.93 -2.17 15.92
C VAL A 20 -2.33 -2.09 14.52
N ASN A 21 -2.65 -3.06 13.66
CA ASN A 21 -2.19 -3.08 12.27
C ASN A 21 -2.76 -1.89 11.50
N ASP A 22 -1.88 -1.07 10.93
CA ASP A 22 -2.18 0.07 10.09
C ASP A 22 -2.06 -0.33 8.60
N PRO A 23 -3.00 0.07 7.73
CA PRO A 23 -3.00 -0.39 6.34
C PRO A 23 -1.86 0.23 5.51
N PRO A 24 -1.47 -0.42 4.39
CA PRO A 24 -0.48 0.10 3.46
C PRO A 24 -0.88 1.43 2.84
N ILE A 25 0.11 2.30 2.60
CA ILE A 25 -0.06 3.62 2.00
C ILE A 25 0.60 3.65 0.62
N THR A 26 -0.14 4.08 -0.41
CA THR A 26 0.37 4.28 -1.78
C THR A 26 -0.29 5.51 -2.42
N SER A 27 0.20 5.92 -3.60
CA SER A 27 -0.32 7.06 -4.35
C SER A 27 -0.60 6.70 -5.81
N ASN A 28 -1.58 7.37 -6.41
CA ASN A 28 -1.86 7.24 -7.83
C ASN A 28 -0.67 7.70 -8.67
N VAL A 29 -0.34 6.94 -9.71
CA VAL A 29 0.72 7.26 -10.66
C VAL A 29 0.11 7.42 -12.06
N SER A 30 0.73 8.26 -12.89
CA SER A 30 0.30 8.50 -14.27
C SER A 30 1.50 8.54 -15.20
N PHE A 31 1.36 7.93 -16.38
CA PHE A 31 2.42 7.86 -17.38
C PHE A 31 1.89 8.24 -18.75
N THR A 32 2.76 8.82 -19.57
CA THR A 32 2.52 9.02 -21.00
C THR A 32 3.55 8.20 -21.77
N ILE A 33 3.09 7.31 -22.63
CA ILE A 33 3.92 6.47 -23.50
C ILE A 33 3.48 6.66 -24.95
N ALA A 34 4.35 6.33 -25.90
CA ALA A 34 3.93 6.20 -27.29
C ALA A 34 3.00 4.98 -27.44
N GLU A 35 2.08 5.04 -28.41
CA GLU A 35 1.33 3.85 -28.80
C GLU A 35 2.30 2.72 -29.23
N ASP A 36 1.82 1.48 -29.12
CA ASP A 36 2.58 0.26 -29.45
C ASP A 36 3.87 0.05 -28.64
N SER A 37 4.08 0.86 -27.59
CA SER A 37 5.21 0.74 -26.67
C SER A 37 4.78 0.08 -25.37
N THR A 38 5.67 -0.72 -24.77
CA THR A 38 5.43 -1.32 -23.45
C THR A 38 6.00 -0.42 -22.35
N LEU A 39 5.19 -0.12 -21.35
CA LEU A 39 5.63 0.48 -20.09
C LEU A 39 6.07 -0.63 -19.13
N ILE A 40 7.23 -0.46 -18.49
CA ILE A 40 7.66 -1.26 -17.34
C ILE A 40 8.01 -0.30 -16.22
N ASN A 41 7.41 -0.47 -15.05
CA ASN A 41 7.67 0.37 -13.88
C ASN A 41 7.32 -0.36 -12.57
N GLN A 42 7.33 0.34 -11.45
CA GLN A 42 7.02 -0.21 -10.13
C GLN A 42 6.06 0.72 -9.36
N ILE A 43 5.12 0.11 -8.63
CA ILE A 43 4.30 0.81 -7.64
C ILE A 43 5.12 0.97 -6.35
N VAL A 44 5.14 2.20 -5.81
CA VAL A 44 5.76 2.49 -4.53
C VAL A 44 4.67 2.53 -3.47
N ALA A 45 4.84 1.75 -2.41
CA ALA A 45 3.98 1.74 -1.24
C ALA A 45 4.84 1.55 0.03
N VAL A 46 4.29 1.97 1.17
CA VAL A 46 4.91 1.81 2.48
C VAL A 46 3.88 1.33 3.48
N ASP A 47 4.28 0.43 4.35
CA ASP A 47 3.49 -0.01 5.48
C ASP A 47 3.95 0.73 6.76
N PRO A 48 3.04 1.36 7.53
CA PRO A 48 3.42 2.06 8.76
C PRO A 48 4.00 1.17 9.86
N ASP A 49 3.60 -0.11 9.90
CA ASP A 49 4.12 -1.10 10.84
C ASP A 49 5.41 -1.77 10.32
N GLY A 50 5.71 -1.58 9.03
CA GLY A 50 6.89 -2.13 8.36
C GLY A 50 6.67 -3.55 7.85
N ASP A 51 5.40 -3.98 7.73
CA ASP A 51 5.06 -5.30 7.22
C ASP A 51 5.40 -5.44 5.73
N PRO A 52 5.79 -6.65 5.29
CA PRO A 52 6.13 -6.90 3.89
C PRO A 52 4.88 -6.77 3.01
N LEU A 53 4.99 -5.96 1.97
CA LEU A 53 3.88 -5.72 1.05
C LEU A 53 3.87 -6.70 -0.13
N THR A 54 2.66 -7.07 -0.53
CA THR A 54 2.37 -7.82 -1.75
C THR A 54 1.47 -7.02 -2.68
N PHE A 55 1.69 -7.19 -3.99
CA PHE A 55 0.99 -6.44 -5.04
C PHE A 55 0.29 -7.39 -6.01
N SER A 56 -0.89 -7.00 -6.48
CA SER A 56 -1.63 -7.77 -7.49
C SER A 56 -2.51 -6.88 -8.36
N LEU A 57 -2.79 -7.35 -9.58
CA LEU A 57 -3.73 -6.67 -10.47
C LEU A 57 -5.15 -6.86 -9.93
N GLN A 58 -5.81 -5.75 -9.57
CA GLN A 58 -7.16 -5.76 -9.03
C GLN A 58 -8.21 -5.56 -10.12
N ALA A 59 -8.00 -4.60 -11.02
CA ALA A 59 -8.83 -4.38 -12.20
C ALA A 59 -7.95 -4.24 -13.43
N ALA A 60 -8.26 -5.01 -14.47
CA ALA A 60 -7.53 -4.98 -15.73
C ALA A 60 -7.85 -3.72 -16.55
N PRO A 61 -6.92 -3.27 -17.41
CA PRO A 61 -7.18 -2.19 -18.35
C PRO A 61 -8.19 -2.58 -19.43
N GLY A 62 -8.87 -1.59 -20.01
CA GLY A 62 -9.87 -1.80 -21.05
C GLY A 62 -9.29 -1.86 -22.47
N ASN A 63 -8.15 -1.20 -22.70
CA ASN A 63 -7.54 -1.00 -24.01
C ASN A 63 -6.05 -1.44 -24.04
N GLY A 64 -5.70 -2.43 -23.23
CA GLY A 64 -4.37 -3.02 -23.19
C GLY A 64 -4.31 -4.25 -22.29
N VAL A 65 -3.09 -4.67 -21.99
CA VAL A 65 -2.79 -5.76 -21.06
C VAL A 65 -1.85 -5.23 -19.99
N ALA A 66 -2.23 -5.40 -18.72
CA ALA A 66 -1.35 -5.13 -17.58
C ALA A 66 -0.98 -6.44 -16.88
N VAL A 67 0.27 -6.54 -16.44
CA VAL A 67 0.76 -7.61 -15.57
C VAL A 67 1.39 -6.95 -14.35
N VAL A 68 1.00 -7.39 -13.15
CA VAL A 68 1.52 -6.89 -11.88
C VAL A 68 2.13 -8.06 -11.14
N ASN A 69 3.39 -7.91 -10.74
CA ASN A 69 4.12 -8.89 -9.95
C ASN A 69 3.98 -8.59 -8.46
N ALA A 70 4.20 -9.61 -7.62
CA ALA A 70 4.07 -9.52 -6.17
C ALA A 70 5.03 -8.52 -5.50
N ASP A 71 6.11 -8.11 -6.17
CA ASP A 71 7.08 -7.12 -5.70
C ASP A 71 6.73 -5.67 -6.10
N GLY A 72 5.56 -5.48 -6.70
CA GLY A 72 5.06 -4.18 -7.15
C GLY A 72 5.57 -3.76 -8.53
N THR A 73 6.47 -4.52 -9.16
CA THR A 73 6.82 -4.28 -10.56
C THR A 73 5.64 -4.62 -11.46
N PHE A 74 5.44 -3.84 -12.52
CA PHE A 74 4.37 -4.05 -13.47
C PHE A 74 4.80 -3.75 -14.89
N SER A 75 4.08 -4.34 -15.84
CA SER A 75 4.12 -3.95 -17.24
C SER A 75 2.72 -3.57 -17.74
N TYR A 76 2.68 -2.68 -18.72
CA TYR A 76 1.47 -2.34 -19.46
C TYR A 76 1.79 -2.24 -20.95
N GLN A 77 1.01 -2.93 -21.77
CA GLN A 77 1.06 -2.87 -23.22
C GLN A 77 -0.31 -2.47 -23.76
N PRO A 78 -0.46 -1.31 -24.42
CA PRO A 78 -1.71 -0.94 -25.06
C PRO A 78 -2.03 -1.88 -26.23
N ASN A 79 -3.31 -1.98 -26.59
CA ASN A 79 -3.73 -2.61 -27.83
C ASN A 79 -3.10 -1.91 -29.04
N LEU A 80 -2.84 -2.65 -30.11
CA LEU A 80 -2.18 -2.11 -31.30
C LEU A 80 -2.94 -0.91 -31.90
N ASN A 81 -2.21 0.19 -32.17
CA ASN A 81 -2.74 1.48 -32.64
C ASN A 81 -3.75 2.16 -31.70
N PHE A 82 -3.81 1.77 -30.42
CA PHE A 82 -4.66 2.46 -29.46
C PHE A 82 -4.06 3.81 -29.07
N ASN A 83 -4.85 4.87 -29.26
CA ASN A 83 -4.57 6.20 -28.76
C ASN A 83 -5.70 6.66 -27.85
N GLY A 84 -5.37 7.00 -26.60
CA GLY A 84 -6.35 7.43 -25.61
C GLY A 84 -5.86 7.18 -24.18
N THR A 85 -6.76 7.43 -23.22
CA THR A 85 -6.51 7.11 -21.81
C THR A 85 -6.99 5.69 -21.52
N ASP A 86 -6.19 4.96 -20.75
CA ASP A 86 -6.55 3.67 -20.18
C ASP A 86 -6.16 3.64 -18.69
N GLN A 87 -6.70 2.68 -17.94
CA GLN A 87 -6.46 2.56 -16.51
C GLN A 87 -6.61 1.12 -16.04
N PHE A 88 -5.72 0.70 -15.15
CA PHE A 88 -5.85 -0.51 -14.34
C PHE A 88 -5.64 -0.15 -12.87
N THR A 89 -6.10 -1.00 -11.95
CA THR A 89 -5.87 -0.79 -10.50
C THR A 89 -5.04 -1.92 -9.91
N VAL A 90 -4.22 -1.56 -8.92
CA VAL A 90 -3.34 -2.47 -8.19
C VAL A 90 -3.82 -2.56 -6.74
N LEU A 91 -4.00 -3.77 -6.25
CA LEU A 91 -4.19 -4.03 -4.83
C LEU A 91 -2.82 -4.16 -4.15
N VAL A 92 -2.64 -3.43 -3.05
CA VAL A 92 -1.48 -3.53 -2.15
C VAL A 92 -1.98 -4.12 -0.84
N SER A 93 -1.33 -5.17 -0.34
CA SER A 93 -1.73 -5.91 0.87
C SER A 93 -0.53 -6.19 1.75
N ASP A 94 -0.71 -6.03 3.05
CA ASP A 94 0.21 -6.39 4.15
C ASP A 94 -0.02 -7.81 4.71
N GLY A 95 -1.22 -8.39 4.55
CA GLY A 95 -1.47 -9.80 4.90
C GLY A 95 -2.94 -10.20 4.98
#